data_AF-A0A7S0U3Z0-F1
#
_entry.id   AF-A0A7S0U3Z0-F1
#
_cell.length_a   1.000
_cell.length_b   1.000
_cell.length_c   1.000
_cell.angle_alpha   90.00
_cell.angle_beta   90.00
_cell.angle_gamma   90.00
#
_symmetry.space_group_name_H-M   'P 1'
#
loop_
_entity.id
_entity.type
_entity.pdbx_description
1 polymer ?
#
loop_
_entity_poly.entity_id
_entity_poly.type
_entity_poly.pdbx_seq_one_letter_code
_entity_poly.pdbx_strand_id
1 'polypeptide(L)'
;ALVACRWDPKDKGKCLTAAIDGTVRIWDLETCDKKQLTVIKAKNQRGQKATPHSACYTPGGDIVAGCDDGSVKVWDGKAVARGSTQRAHSEAKEAHQQGSEITSVSVSHDGVNVLSRSR
;
A
#
# COMPACT_ATOMS: atom_id res chain seq x y z
N ALA A 1 -13.32 -4.68 6.66
CA ALA A 1 -12.26 -5.44 7.36
C ALA A 1 -10.89 -4.85 7.02
N LEU A 2 -10.01 -4.76 8.02
CA LEU A 2 -8.58 -4.49 7.80
C LEU A 2 -7.91 -5.75 7.26
N VAL A 3 -7.01 -5.60 6.30
CA VAL A 3 -6.27 -6.71 5.68
C VAL A 3 -4.77 -6.66 5.99
N ALA A 4 -4.25 -5.48 6.35
CA ALA A 4 -2.86 -5.31 6.77
C ALA A 4 -2.72 -4.13 7.74
N CYS A 5 -1.75 -4.23 8.64
CA CYS A 5 -1.21 -3.13 9.42
C CYS A 5 0.31 -3.28 9.55
N ARG A 6 1.08 -2.21 9.35
CA ARG A 6 2.55 -2.22 9.47
C ARG A 6 3.04 -0.89 10.04
N TRP A 7 4.03 -0.96 10.93
CA TRP A 7 4.77 0.22 11.38
C TRP A 7 5.64 0.76 10.24
N ASP A 8 5.79 2.07 10.18
CA ASP A 8 6.72 2.71 9.25
C ASP A 8 8.17 2.34 9.66
N PRO A 9 8.98 1.80 8.74
CA PRO A 9 10.35 1.38 9.06
C PRO A 9 11.29 2.55 9.37
N LYS A 10 10.90 3.78 9.02
CA LYS A 10 11.69 5.00 9.22
C LYS A 10 11.16 5.87 10.36
N ASP A 11 9.90 5.71 10.74
CA ASP A 11 9.23 6.55 11.73
C ASP A 11 8.39 5.69 12.70
N LYS A 12 8.85 5.56 13.94
CA LYS A 12 8.20 4.72 14.97
C LYS A 12 6.83 5.25 15.39
N GLY A 13 6.55 6.52 15.13
CA GLY A 13 5.26 7.15 15.41
C GLY A 13 4.21 6.89 14.35
N LYS A 14 4.57 6.29 13.21
CA LYS A 14 3.66 6.14 12.07
C LYS A 14 3.40 4.69 11.73
N CYS A 15 2.20 4.45 11.20
CA CYS A 15 1.83 3.14 10.68
C CYS A 15 0.92 3.26 9.47
N LEU A 16 0.92 2.20 8.66
CA LEU A 16 -0.03 1.99 7.58
C LEU A 16 -1.10 1.00 8.00
N THR A 17 -2.32 1.19 7.51
CA THR A 17 -3.38 0.17 7.48
C THR A 17 -3.94 0.03 6.07
N ALA A 18 -4.23 -1.19 5.63
CA ALA A 18 -4.96 -1.44 4.38
C ALA A 18 -6.30 -2.11 4.68
N ALA A 19 -7.32 -1.80 3.88
CA ALA A 19 -8.68 -2.27 4.09
C ALA A 19 -9.39 -2.65 2.79
N ILE A 20 -10.39 -3.53 2.92
CA ILE A 20 -11.26 -3.95 1.80
C ILE A 20 -12.13 -2.83 1.21
N ASP A 21 -12.16 -1.66 1.86
CA ASP A 21 -12.82 -0.46 1.35
C ASP A 21 -12.07 0.16 0.16
N GLY A 22 -10.92 -0.43 -0.23
CA GLY A 22 -10.08 0.05 -1.32
C GLY A 22 -9.05 1.07 -0.88
N THR A 23 -8.86 1.25 0.43
CA THR A 23 -7.95 2.27 0.97
C THR A 23 -6.71 1.69 1.64
N VAL A 24 -5.61 2.42 1.47
CA VAL A 24 -4.43 2.36 2.34
C VAL A 24 -4.36 3.68 3.09
N ARG A 25 -4.24 3.64 4.41
CA ARG A 25 -4.29 4.82 5.28
C ARG A 25 -3.01 4.90 6.09
N ILE A 26 -2.51 6.13 6.25
CA ILE A 26 -1.34 6.43 7.06
C ILE A 26 -1.79 7.16 8.31
N TRP A 27 -1.24 6.75 9.44
CA TRP A 27 -1.57 7.24 10.77
C TRP A 27 -0.33 7.82 11.43
N ASP A 28 -0.53 8.91 12.17
CA ASP A 28 0.42 9.46 13.12
C ASP A 28 -0.12 9.19 14.52
N LEU A 29 0.66 8.45 15.31
CA LEU A 29 0.32 7.99 16.64
C LEU A 29 1.15 8.67 17.73
N GLU A 30 2.09 9.54 17.38
CA GLU A 30 2.89 10.32 18.35
C GLU A 30 2.10 11.52 18.87
N THR A 31 1.19 12.06 18.06
CA THR A 31 0.34 13.17 18.49
C THR A 31 -0.77 12.70 19.43
N CYS A 32 -1.08 13.48 20.48
CA CYS A 32 -2.19 13.20 21.41
C CYS A 32 -3.54 12.98 20.70
N ASP A 33 -3.69 13.53 19.50
CA ASP A 33 -4.92 13.43 18.68
C ASP A 33 -4.93 12.23 17.71
N LYS A 34 -3.93 11.34 17.72
CA LYS A 34 -3.83 10.11 16.90
C LYS A 34 -4.44 10.27 15.50
N LYS A 35 -3.81 11.11 14.69
CA LYS A 35 -4.41 11.63 13.47
C LYS A 35 -4.21 10.69 12.29
N GLN A 36 -5.30 10.45 11.54
CA GLN A 36 -5.19 9.92 10.19
C GLN A 36 -4.56 10.99 9.29
N LEU A 37 -3.34 10.76 8.82
CA LEU A 37 -2.60 11.72 7.99
C LEU A 37 -3.12 11.72 6.56
N THR A 38 -3.31 10.55 5.97
CA THR A 38 -3.57 10.42 4.53
C THR A 38 -4.35 9.15 4.21
N VAL A 39 -5.20 9.24 3.17
CA VAL A 39 -5.97 8.12 2.62
C VAL A 39 -5.64 7.96 1.14
N ILE A 40 -4.97 6.87 0.81
CA ILE A 40 -4.71 6.44 -0.56
C ILE A 40 -5.91 5.61 -1.04
N LYS A 41 -6.52 6.00 -2.16
CA LYS A 41 -7.54 5.18 -2.83
C LYS A 41 -6.86 4.40 -3.95
N ALA A 42 -6.71 3.09 -3.77
CA ALA A 42 -6.12 2.23 -4.78
C ALA A 42 -7.07 2.10 -5.98
N LYS A 43 -6.56 2.43 -7.16
CA LYS A 43 -7.32 2.47 -8.40
C LYS A 43 -6.58 1.79 -9.55
N ASN A 44 -7.32 1.14 -10.43
CA ASN A 44 -6.80 0.63 -11.70
C ASN A 44 -6.67 1.77 -12.74
N GLN A 45 -6.16 1.44 -13.92
CA GLN A 45 -5.95 2.42 -15.01
C GLN A 45 -7.24 3.06 -15.52
N ARG A 46 -8.38 2.40 -15.35
CA ARG A 46 -9.71 2.92 -15.69
C ARG A 46 -10.27 3.82 -14.58
N GLY A 47 -9.51 4.07 -13.52
CA GLY A 47 -9.93 4.86 -12.36
C GLY A 47 -10.90 4.12 -11.43
N GLN A 48 -11.14 2.83 -11.66
CA GLN A 48 -12.01 2.00 -10.84
C GLN A 48 -11.26 1.51 -9.59
N LYS A 49 -12.01 1.15 -8.55
CA LYS A 49 -11.44 0.62 -7.30
C LYS A 49 -10.64 -0.65 -7.58
N ALA A 50 -9.42 -0.70 -7.06
CA ALA A 50 -8.57 -1.90 -7.02
C ALA A 50 -8.29 -2.20 -5.54
N THR A 51 -8.99 -3.16 -4.97
CA THR A 51 -9.00 -3.39 -3.51
C THR A 51 -7.67 -4.01 -3.07
N PRO A 52 -6.92 -3.38 -2.15
CA PRO A 52 -5.71 -4.00 -1.63
C PRO A 52 -6.09 -5.16 -0.70
N HIS A 53 -5.48 -6.32 -0.91
CA HIS A 53 -5.61 -7.51 -0.04
C HIS A 53 -4.35 -7.75 0.81
N SER A 54 -3.24 -7.10 0.45
CA SER A 54 -2.01 -7.10 1.21
C SER A 54 -1.27 -5.78 1.00
N ALA A 55 -0.62 -5.26 2.03
CA ALA A 55 0.19 -4.05 1.94
C ALA A 55 1.36 -4.06 2.94
N CYS A 56 2.48 -3.45 2.55
CA CYS A 56 3.66 -3.29 3.40
C CYS A 56 4.49 -2.06 2.99
N TYR A 57 5.48 -1.73 3.83
CA TYR A 57 6.52 -0.77 3.48
C TYR A 57 7.72 -1.47 2.85
N THR A 58 8.39 -0.80 1.93
CA THR A 58 9.79 -1.08 1.61
C THR A 58 10.70 -0.54 2.73
N PRO A 59 11.94 -1.03 2.88
CA PRO A 59 12.95 -0.40 3.74
C PRO A 59 13.18 1.08 3.41
N GLY A 60 12.95 1.47 2.15
CA GLY A 60 12.99 2.85 1.66
C GLY A 60 11.83 3.73 2.14
N GLY A 61 10.78 3.15 2.73
CA GLY A 61 9.58 3.84 3.19
C GLY A 61 8.49 3.96 2.13
N ASP A 62 8.66 3.38 0.94
CA ASP A 62 7.60 3.33 -0.07
C ASP A 62 6.55 2.30 0.31
N ILE A 63 5.32 2.49 -0.14
CA ILE A 63 4.19 1.63 0.18
C ILE A 63 3.95 0.71 -1.00
N VAL A 64 3.90 -0.60 -0.76
CA VAL A 64 3.57 -1.62 -1.75
C VAL A 64 2.25 -2.27 -1.37
N ALA A 65 1.32 -2.40 -2.31
CA ALA A 65 0.09 -3.17 -2.11
C ALA A 65 -0.19 -4.11 -3.28
N GLY A 66 -0.67 -5.31 -2.96
CA GLY A 66 -1.24 -6.24 -3.93
C GLY A 66 -2.76 -6.14 -3.94
N CYS A 67 -3.34 -6.03 -5.14
CA CYS A 67 -4.75 -5.75 -5.35
C CYS A 67 -5.56 -6.96 -5.88
N ASP A 68 -6.88 -6.82 -5.86
CA ASP A 68 -7.88 -7.77 -6.42
C ASP A 68 -7.91 -7.81 -7.95
N ASP A 69 -7.32 -6.82 -8.62
CA ASP A 69 -7.23 -6.75 -10.08
C ASP A 69 -6.01 -7.49 -10.65
N GLY A 70 -5.22 -8.15 -9.80
CA GLY A 70 -3.97 -8.83 -10.17
C GLY A 70 -2.75 -7.91 -10.23
N SER A 71 -2.91 -6.62 -9.91
CA SER A 71 -1.80 -5.65 -9.94
C SER A 71 -1.10 -5.48 -8.60
N VAL A 72 0.22 -5.22 -8.65
CA VAL A 72 0.99 -4.70 -7.52
C VAL A 72 1.21 -3.20 -7.75
N LYS A 73 0.86 -2.39 -6.77
CA LYS A 73 0.97 -0.92 -6.83
C LYS A 73 1.97 -0.42 -5.80
N VAL A 74 2.72 0.61 -6.19
CA VAL A 74 3.72 1.26 -5.33
C VAL A 74 3.39 2.74 -5.22
N TRP A 75 3.46 3.30 -4.01
CA TRP A 75 3.33 4.72 -3.71
C TRP A 75 4.56 5.24 -2.98
N ASP A 76 5.02 6.44 -3.36
CA ASP A 76 6.09 7.13 -2.64
C ASP A 76 5.59 7.49 -1.24
N GLY A 77 6.15 6.85 -0.22
CA GLY A 77 5.68 7.04 1.15
C GLY A 77 5.99 8.43 1.70
N LYS A 78 7.06 9.08 1.23
CA LYS A 78 7.38 10.46 1.62
C LYS A 78 6.41 11.46 1.00
N ALA A 79 5.96 11.22 -0.23
CA ALA A 79 4.94 12.04 -0.87
C ALA A 79 3.59 11.85 -0.16
N VAL A 80 3.22 10.59 0.13
CA VAL A 80 1.98 10.25 0.85
C VAL A 80 1.98 10.88 2.24
N ALA A 81 3.07 10.80 3.01
CA ALA A 81 3.15 11.37 4.36
C ALA A 81 3.00 12.90 4.38
N ARG A 82 3.26 13.59 3.26
CA ARG A 82 3.04 15.04 3.10
C ARG A 82 1.63 15.39 2.61
N GLY A 83 0.72 14.41 2.53
CA GLY A 83 -0.64 14.60 2.03
C GLY A 83 -0.74 14.65 0.51
N SER A 84 0.33 14.31 -0.22
CA SER A 84 0.27 14.19 -1.67
C SER A 84 -0.31 12.84 -2.07
N THR A 85 -1.58 12.84 -2.49
CA THR A 85 -2.25 11.68 -3.07
C THR A 85 -2.49 11.92 -4.54
N GLN A 86 -1.74 11.27 -5.44
CA GLN A 86 -1.92 11.50 -6.87
C GLN A 86 -2.08 10.26 -7.74
N ARG A 87 -1.28 9.20 -7.56
CA ARG A 87 -1.43 7.87 -8.20
C ARG A 87 -0.30 6.98 -7.67
N ALA A 88 -0.37 5.68 -7.91
CA ALA A 88 0.81 4.84 -7.76
C ALA A 88 1.92 5.40 -8.67
N HIS A 89 3.12 5.64 -8.13
CA HIS A 89 4.25 6.13 -8.93
C HIS A 89 4.89 5.02 -9.77
N SER A 90 4.62 3.76 -9.39
CA SER A 90 4.97 2.57 -10.16
C SER A 90 3.91 1.48 -9.94
N GLU A 91 3.68 0.65 -10.94
CA GLU A 91 2.80 -0.52 -10.82
C GLU A 91 3.22 -1.66 -11.75
N ALA A 92 3.15 -2.90 -11.25
CA ALA A 92 3.20 -4.12 -12.03
C ALA A 92 1.76 -4.55 -12.33
N LYS A 93 1.26 -4.16 -13.50
CA LYS A 93 -0.14 -4.33 -13.92
C LYS A 93 -0.53 -5.80 -14.10
N GLU A 94 0.42 -6.60 -14.56
CA GLU A 94 0.26 -8.02 -14.89
C GLU A 94 1.15 -8.85 -13.96
N ALA A 95 1.21 -8.48 -12.67
CA ALA A 95 1.91 -9.29 -11.68
C ALA A 95 1.27 -10.67 -11.54
N HIS A 96 -0.06 -10.74 -11.67
CA HIS A 96 -0.85 -11.96 -11.76
C HIS A 96 -1.95 -11.80 -12.81
N GLN A 97 -2.67 -12.89 -13.11
CA GLN A 97 -3.81 -12.87 -14.03
C GLN A 97 -4.82 -11.78 -13.63
N GLN A 98 -5.35 -11.07 -14.63
CA GLN A 98 -6.30 -9.98 -14.38
C GLN A 98 -7.52 -10.47 -13.59
N GLY A 99 -7.83 -9.76 -12.51
CA GLY A 99 -8.94 -10.10 -11.60
C GLY A 99 -8.61 -11.20 -10.59
N SER A 100 -7.36 -11.66 -10.52
CA SER A 100 -6.92 -12.56 -9.46
C SER A 100 -6.51 -11.77 -8.21
N GLU A 101 -6.86 -12.30 -7.04
CA GLU A 101 -6.60 -11.65 -5.77
C GLU A 101 -5.18 -11.90 -5.28
N ILE A 102 -4.38 -10.83 -5.15
CA ILE A 102 -3.06 -10.96 -4.51
C ILE A 102 -3.22 -11.12 -2.99
N THR A 103 -3.06 -12.35 -2.51
CA THR A 103 -3.21 -12.74 -1.10
C THR A 103 -2.08 -12.26 -0.20
N SER A 104 -0.89 -12.00 -0.74
CA SER A 104 0.28 -11.60 0.03
C SER A 104 1.30 -10.88 -0.82
N VAL A 105 1.92 -9.85 -0.25
CA VAL A 105 3.12 -9.19 -0.79
C VAL A 105 4.21 -9.11 0.28
N SER A 106 5.47 -9.24 -0.13
CA SER A 106 6.64 -9.02 0.71
C SER A 106 7.75 -8.35 -0.09
N VAL A 107 8.51 -7.48 0.56
CA VAL A 107 9.64 -6.77 -0.05
C VAL A 107 10.93 -7.35 0.47
N SER A 108 11.95 -7.47 -0.39
CA SER A 108 13.30 -7.90 0.00
C SER A 108 13.98 -6.88 0.93
N HIS A 109 15.00 -7.32 1.66
CA HIS A 109 15.70 -6.49 2.64
C HIS A 109 16.43 -5.29 2.02
N ASP A 110 16.90 -5.41 0.77
CA ASP A 110 17.49 -4.31 0.00
C ASP A 110 16.43 -3.34 -0.56
N GLY A 111 15.14 -3.68 -0.46
CA GLY A 111 14.03 -2.89 -0.98
C GLY A 111 13.81 -2.97 -2.49
N VAL A 112 14.55 -3.82 -3.20
CA VAL A 112 14.57 -3.85 -4.67
C VAL A 112 13.51 -4.80 -5.24
N ASN A 113 13.30 -5.94 -4.61
CA ASN A 113 12.46 -7.01 -5.12
C ASN A 113 11.15 -7.11 -4.34
N VAL A 114 10.07 -7.44 -5.05
CA VAL A 114 8.75 -7.70 -4.47
C VAL A 114 8.34 -9.13 -4.80
N LEU A 115 8.06 -9.93 -3.77
CA LEU A 115 7.38 -11.21 -3.90
C LEU A 115 5.88 -11.00 -3.75
N SER A 116 5.10 -11.69 -4.58
CA SER A 116 3.65 -11.65 -4.53
C SER A 116 3.05 -13.03 -4.77
N ARG A 117 1.93 -13.33 -4.10
CA ARG A 117 1.21 -14.60 -4.23
C ARG A 117 -0.26 -14.33 -4.53
N SER A 118 -0.78 -14.90 -5.62
CA SER A 118 -2.21 -14.87 -5.96
C SER A 118 -2.90 -16.22 -5.68
N ARG A 119 -4.23 -16.23 -5.70
CA ARG A 119 -5.05 -17.45 -5.61
C ARG A 119 -5.09 -18.20 -6.94
#